data_AF-A0AAV8WJ23-F1
#
_entry.id   AF-A0AAV8WJ23-F1
#
_cell.length_a   1.000
_cell.length_b   1.000
_cell.length_c   1.000
_cell.angle_alpha   90.00
_cell.angle_beta   90.00
_cell.angle_gamma   90.00
#
_symmetry.space_group_name_H-M   'P 1'
#
loop_
_entity.id
_entity.type
_entity.pdbx_description
1 polymer ?
#
loop_
_entity_poly.entity_id
_entity_poly.type
_entity_poly.pdbx_seq_one_letter_code
_entity_poly.pdbx_strand_id
1 'polypeptide(L)'
;MRNGEGDKCDNDTDEDGTVNYKDNCPNNSLIYQTDFSKYQTVVLDPEGDSQIDPNWEIYNHGAEIVQTMNSDPGLAVGHDEFLGVDFEGTFFVDTEIDDDYVGFVFRYVLLLNANTKTNFNITKSKQLSDIISIIFRPVSRIVCKWTL
;
A
#
# COMPACT_ATOMS: atom_id res chain seq x y z
N MET A 1 -37.03 -0.16 -9.48
CA MET A 1 -37.45 -1.36 -10.27
C MET A 1 -37.31 -2.57 -9.35
N ARG A 2 -37.74 -3.80 -9.70
CA ARG A 2 -37.71 -4.94 -8.74
C ARG A 2 -36.60 -5.95 -9.11
N ASN A 3 -35.36 -5.48 -9.09
CA ASN A 3 -34.11 -6.27 -9.16
C ASN A 3 -33.76 -6.94 -7.81
N GLY A 4 -34.43 -6.57 -6.71
CA GLY A 4 -34.16 -7.13 -5.38
C GLY A 4 -33.18 -6.28 -4.55
N GLU A 5 -32.66 -5.20 -5.13
CA GLU A 5 -32.02 -4.10 -4.42
C GLU A 5 -33.08 -3.04 -4.10
N GLY A 6 -32.90 -2.32 -2.99
CA GLY A 6 -33.76 -1.19 -2.67
C GLY A 6 -33.41 0.00 -3.56
N ASP A 7 -34.40 0.69 -4.14
CA ASP A 7 -34.22 1.87 -5.02
C ASP A 7 -33.29 2.97 -4.40
N LYS A 8 -33.05 2.94 -3.07
CA LYS A 8 -32.13 3.84 -2.35
C LYS A 8 -30.64 3.51 -2.57
N CYS A 9 -30.29 2.23 -2.77
CA CYS A 9 -28.91 1.75 -2.90
C CYS A 9 -28.59 1.29 -4.34
N ASP A 10 -29.47 1.56 -5.30
CA ASP A 10 -29.39 1.06 -6.68
C ASP A 10 -28.11 1.51 -7.44
N ASN A 11 -27.38 2.52 -6.93
CA ASN A 11 -26.16 3.04 -7.57
C ASN A 11 -24.96 3.20 -6.62
N ASP A 12 -25.15 2.98 -5.33
CA ASP A 12 -24.19 3.15 -4.23
C ASP A 12 -24.61 2.18 -3.12
N THR A 13 -23.94 1.02 -3.10
CA THR A 13 -24.36 -0.14 -2.29
C THR A 13 -23.97 0.00 -0.83
N ASP A 14 -22.84 0.65 -0.54
CA ASP A 14 -22.32 0.81 0.81
C ASP A 14 -22.52 2.21 1.40
N GLU A 15 -23.14 3.11 0.63
CA GLU A 15 -23.54 4.47 1.02
C GLU A 15 -22.35 5.38 1.36
N ASP A 16 -21.20 5.19 0.71
CA ASP A 16 -20.00 6.01 0.93
C ASP A 16 -19.93 7.28 0.07
N GLY A 17 -20.90 7.44 -0.84
CA GLY A 17 -21.02 8.59 -1.73
C GLY A 17 -20.31 8.40 -3.07
N THR A 18 -19.62 7.28 -3.27
CA THR A 18 -19.02 6.85 -4.54
C THR A 18 -19.98 5.90 -5.25
N VAL A 19 -20.17 6.13 -6.54
CA VAL A 19 -21.02 5.25 -7.35
C VAL A 19 -20.32 3.91 -7.60
N ASN A 20 -21.05 2.80 -7.48
CA ASN A 20 -20.53 1.42 -7.55
C ASN A 20 -19.56 1.15 -8.73
N TYR A 21 -19.76 1.80 -9.90
CA TYR A 21 -18.90 1.59 -11.07
C TYR A 21 -17.57 2.37 -11.05
N LYS A 22 -17.41 3.33 -10.13
CA LYS A 22 -16.18 4.10 -9.88
C LYS A 22 -15.51 3.72 -8.57
N ASP A 23 -16.22 2.95 -7.75
CA ASP A 23 -15.77 2.50 -6.46
C ASP A 23 -14.90 1.25 -6.62
N ASN A 24 -13.69 1.29 -6.05
CA ASN A 24 -12.77 0.17 -6.03
C ASN A 24 -13.26 -0.96 -5.09
N CYS A 25 -14.05 -0.64 -4.07
CA CYS A 25 -14.64 -1.57 -3.12
C CYS A 25 -16.15 -1.31 -2.88
N PRO A 26 -17.06 -1.60 -3.85
CA PRO A 26 -18.49 -1.25 -3.77
C PRO A 26 -19.30 -1.87 -2.60
N ASN A 27 -18.67 -2.68 -1.75
CA ASN A 27 -19.26 -3.33 -0.60
C ASN A 27 -18.55 -2.93 0.71
N ASN A 28 -17.71 -1.88 0.70
CA ASN A 28 -16.93 -1.42 1.84
C ASN A 28 -16.80 0.12 1.82
N SER A 29 -17.65 0.77 2.61
CA SER A 29 -17.76 2.23 2.68
C SER A 29 -16.57 2.97 3.29
N LEU A 30 -15.52 2.25 3.70
CA LEU A 30 -14.28 2.85 4.18
C LEU A 30 -13.26 3.05 3.06
N ILE A 31 -13.38 2.34 1.93
CA ILE A 31 -12.34 2.28 0.88
C ILE A 31 -12.97 2.41 -0.51
N TYR A 32 -13.17 3.63 -0.99
CA TYR A 32 -13.70 3.87 -2.35
C TYR A 32 -12.63 4.02 -3.43
N GLN A 33 -11.41 4.36 -3.03
CA GLN A 33 -10.32 4.64 -3.96
C GLN A 33 -8.98 4.20 -3.39
N THR A 34 -8.00 4.15 -4.29
CA THR A 34 -6.60 3.94 -3.93
C THR A 34 -6.02 5.18 -3.25
N ASP A 35 -5.65 5.08 -1.97
CA ASP A 35 -5.10 6.20 -1.19
C ASP A 35 -3.96 5.79 -0.22
N PHE A 36 -2.72 6.11 -0.61
CA PHE A 36 -1.53 6.01 0.24
C PHE A 36 -1.14 7.32 0.94
N SER A 37 -2.00 8.34 0.97
CA SER A 37 -1.71 9.60 1.67
C SER A 37 -1.42 9.41 3.16
N LYS A 38 -2.01 8.37 3.74
CA LYS A 38 -1.69 7.89 5.08
C LYS A 38 -0.91 6.58 4.94
N TYR A 39 0.36 6.64 5.28
CA TYR A 39 1.23 5.48 5.31
C TYR A 39 2.06 5.50 6.59
N GLN A 40 2.41 4.31 7.06
CA GLN A 40 3.41 4.08 8.08
C GLN A 40 4.74 3.75 7.42
N THR A 41 5.79 4.45 7.84
CA THR A 41 7.16 4.05 7.48
C THR A 41 7.66 2.97 8.44
N VAL A 42 8.17 1.87 7.89
CA VAL A 42 8.83 0.80 8.65
C VAL A 42 10.29 0.78 8.27
N VAL A 43 11.17 1.18 9.19
CA VAL A 43 12.63 1.06 9.03
C VAL A 43 13.04 -0.38 9.33
N LEU A 44 13.74 -1.03 8.40
CA LEU A 44 14.14 -2.43 8.55
C LEU A 44 15.57 -2.60 9.11
N ASP A 45 16.40 -1.56 9.06
CA ASP A 45 17.70 -1.53 9.74
C ASP A 45 17.76 -0.33 10.71
N PRO A 46 17.26 -0.47 11.94
CA PRO A 46 17.23 0.62 12.92
C PRO A 46 18.58 0.85 13.62
N GLU A 47 19.59 0.00 13.39
CA GLU A 47 20.92 0.11 14.02
C GLU A 47 22.01 0.57 13.03
N GLY A 48 21.77 0.44 11.73
CA GLY A 48 22.69 0.92 10.68
C GLY A 48 22.71 2.44 10.58
N ASP A 49 23.89 3.04 10.71
CA ASP A 49 24.12 4.48 10.49
C ASP A 49 24.70 4.77 9.09
N SER A 50 24.64 3.80 8.18
CA SER A 50 25.36 3.91 6.90
C SER A 50 24.69 4.91 5.97
N GLN A 51 23.37 5.10 6.07
CA GLN A 51 22.57 5.90 5.14
C GLN A 51 21.45 6.63 5.90
N ILE A 52 20.61 7.37 5.16
CA ILE A 52 19.47 8.10 5.72
C ILE A 52 18.19 7.28 5.53
N ASP A 53 17.19 7.51 6.36
CA ASP A 53 15.85 6.92 6.19
C ASP A 53 15.22 7.30 4.84
N PRO A 54 14.33 6.46 4.28
CA PRO A 54 13.65 6.76 3.03
C PRO A 54 12.74 7.98 3.14
N ASN A 55 12.74 8.82 2.11
CA ASN A 55 11.79 9.91 1.95
C ASN A 55 10.73 9.52 0.91
N TRP A 56 9.47 9.47 1.34
CA TRP A 56 8.32 9.11 0.52
C TRP A 56 7.49 10.35 0.22
N GLU A 57 7.24 10.59 -1.06
CA GLU A 57 6.36 11.65 -1.54
C GLU A 57 5.11 11.02 -2.17
N ILE A 58 3.94 11.53 -1.80
CA ILE A 58 2.67 11.02 -2.27
C ILE A 58 2.08 11.97 -3.31
N TYR A 59 1.74 11.43 -4.46
CA TYR A 59 1.16 12.12 -5.60
C TYR A 59 -0.16 11.46 -6.01
N ASN A 60 -0.80 12.02 -7.05
CA ASN A 60 -2.02 11.49 -7.66
C ASN A 60 -3.12 11.13 -6.63
N HIS A 61 -3.36 12.01 -5.65
CA HIS A 61 -4.35 11.79 -4.59
C HIS A 61 -4.18 10.49 -3.81
N GLY A 62 -2.93 10.06 -3.56
CA GLY A 62 -2.65 8.81 -2.85
C GLY A 62 -2.44 7.61 -3.77
N ALA A 63 -2.70 7.74 -5.07
CA ALA A 63 -2.48 6.67 -6.04
C ALA A 63 -1.06 6.64 -6.61
N GLU A 64 -0.14 7.45 -6.08
CA GLU A 64 1.24 7.42 -6.52
C GLU A 64 2.21 7.67 -5.36
N ILE A 65 3.24 6.84 -5.26
CA ILE A 65 4.31 6.97 -4.26
C ILE A 65 5.64 7.14 -5.00
N VAL A 66 6.40 8.15 -4.60
CA VAL A 66 7.76 8.41 -5.10
C VAL A 66 8.74 8.32 -3.94
N GLN A 67 9.77 7.51 -4.10
CA GLN A 67 10.91 7.44 -3.20
C GLN A 67 12.02 8.30 -3.81
N THR A 68 12.56 9.25 -3.04
CA THR A 68 13.45 10.30 -3.57
C THR A 68 14.90 10.23 -3.09
N MET A 69 15.23 9.32 -2.16
CA MET A 69 16.54 9.29 -1.51
C MET A 69 17.25 7.96 -1.68
N ASN A 70 18.57 8.01 -1.82
CA ASN A 70 19.35 6.80 -1.72
C ASN A 70 19.45 6.36 -0.24
N SER A 71 18.51 5.54 0.23
CA SER A 71 18.23 5.35 1.66
C SER A 71 18.58 3.97 2.19
N ASP A 72 18.54 3.88 3.52
CA ASP A 72 18.47 2.63 4.25
C ASP A 72 17.17 1.84 3.96
N PRO A 73 17.13 0.58 4.42
CA PRO A 73 15.97 -0.27 4.28
C PRO A 73 14.67 0.28 4.84
N GLY A 74 13.65 0.43 4.00
CA GLY A 74 12.34 0.77 4.52
C GLY A 74 11.14 0.46 3.64
N LEU A 75 9.98 0.45 4.30
CA LEU A 75 8.67 0.18 3.70
C LEU A 75 7.76 1.37 3.92
N ALA A 76 6.96 1.71 2.92
CA ALA A 76 5.80 2.57 3.06
C ALA A 76 4.56 1.69 3.03
N VAL A 77 3.90 1.54 4.17
CA VAL A 77 2.72 0.66 4.33
C VAL A 77 1.50 1.56 4.53
N GLY A 78 0.56 1.56 3.59
CA GLY A 78 -0.77 2.16 3.78
C GLY A 78 -1.54 1.61 5.00
N HIS A 79 -2.74 2.14 5.25
CA HIS A 79 -3.58 1.70 6.37
C HIS A 79 -4.79 0.83 5.97
N ASP A 80 -5.08 0.73 4.67
CA ASP A 80 -6.25 0.02 4.17
C ASP A 80 -6.09 -1.50 4.23
N GLU A 81 -6.94 -2.21 4.95
CA GLU A 81 -6.80 -3.65 5.13
C GLU A 81 -7.71 -4.45 4.18
N PHE A 82 -7.15 -5.40 3.45
CA PHE A 82 -7.89 -6.23 2.49
C PHE A 82 -7.83 -7.72 2.81
N LEU A 83 -8.97 -8.40 2.63
CA LEU A 83 -9.06 -9.86 2.63
C LEU A 83 -8.60 -10.45 1.30
N GLY A 84 -9.04 -9.91 0.18
CA GLY A 84 -8.53 -10.25 -1.14
C GLY A 84 -8.43 -8.97 -1.91
N VAL A 85 -7.34 -8.78 -2.67
CA VAL A 85 -7.14 -7.58 -3.46
C VAL A 85 -6.51 -7.95 -4.79
N ASP A 86 -7.03 -7.36 -5.86
CA ASP A 86 -6.33 -7.27 -7.12
C ASP A 86 -5.58 -5.94 -7.14
N PHE A 87 -4.25 -6.02 -7.18
CA PHE A 87 -3.40 -4.84 -7.27
C PHE A 87 -2.71 -4.78 -8.63
N GLU A 88 -2.81 -3.61 -9.24
CA GLU A 88 -2.09 -3.24 -10.45
C GLU A 88 -1.28 -1.97 -10.19
N GLY A 89 -0.10 -1.89 -10.78
CA GLY A 89 0.73 -0.71 -10.65
C GLY A 89 1.71 -0.56 -11.78
N THR A 90 2.06 0.67 -12.10
CA THR A 90 3.17 0.98 -12.99
C THR A 90 4.38 1.31 -12.12
N PHE A 91 5.46 0.59 -12.34
CA PHE A 91 6.70 0.73 -11.63
C PHE A 91 7.77 1.37 -12.53
N PHE A 92 8.42 2.42 -12.06
CA PHE A 92 9.45 3.15 -12.80
C PHE A 92 10.62 3.55 -11.90
N VAL A 93 11.85 3.30 -12.36
CA VAL A 93 13.08 3.79 -11.73
C VAL A 93 13.58 4.97 -12.55
N ASP A 94 13.66 6.15 -11.94
CA ASP A 94 13.99 7.41 -12.62
C ASP A 94 15.47 7.77 -12.50
N THR A 95 16.35 6.80 -12.71
CA THR A 95 17.80 7.00 -12.72
C THR A 95 18.51 5.86 -13.43
N GLU A 96 19.62 6.20 -14.06
CA GLU A 96 20.55 5.26 -14.71
C GLU A 96 21.74 4.89 -13.81
N ILE A 97 21.77 5.48 -12.60
CA ILE A 97 22.77 5.26 -11.57
C ILE A 97 22.09 4.52 -10.42
N ASP A 98 22.84 3.58 -9.82
CA ASP A 98 22.45 2.71 -8.69
C ASP A 98 21.73 1.42 -9.14
N ASP A 99 22.15 0.26 -8.60
CA ASP A 99 21.73 -1.10 -9.01
C ASP A 99 21.09 -1.93 -7.88
N ASP A 100 20.57 -1.21 -6.88
CA ASP A 100 20.00 -1.76 -5.65
C ASP A 100 18.51 -2.22 -5.80
N TYR A 101 17.84 -2.52 -4.68
CA TYR A 101 16.65 -3.37 -4.61
C TYR A 101 15.30 -2.66 -4.54
N VAL A 102 14.48 -2.83 -5.56
CA VAL A 102 13.11 -2.34 -5.59
C VAL A 102 12.05 -3.43 -5.64
N GLY A 103 10.89 -3.24 -4.98
CA GLY A 103 9.80 -4.20 -5.04
C GLY A 103 8.47 -3.78 -4.41
N PHE A 104 7.72 -4.78 -3.98
CA PHE A 104 6.42 -4.62 -3.36
C PHE A 104 6.27 -5.70 -2.29
N VAL A 105 5.57 -5.36 -1.21
CA VAL A 105 5.11 -6.35 -0.23
C VAL A 105 3.60 -6.39 -0.23
N PHE A 106 3.07 -7.57 0.02
CA PHE A 106 1.68 -7.85 0.27
C PHE A 106 1.61 -8.68 1.54
N ARG A 107 0.45 -8.71 2.21
CA ARG A 107 0.25 -9.48 3.45
C ARG A 107 1.19 -9.05 4.59
N TYR A 108 1.39 -7.75 4.75
CA TYR A 108 2.18 -7.22 5.86
C TYR A 108 1.37 -7.29 7.16
N VAL A 109 1.95 -7.89 8.20
CA VAL A 109 1.35 -7.98 9.54
C VAL A 109 2.38 -7.54 10.57
N LEU A 110 2.05 -6.49 11.33
CA LEU A 110 2.88 -6.05 12.45
C LEU A 110 2.43 -6.77 13.73
N LEU A 111 3.23 -7.71 14.23
CA LEU A 111 3.00 -8.32 15.53
C LEU A 111 3.48 -7.36 16.63
N LEU A 112 2.56 -6.59 17.21
CA LEU A 112 2.82 -5.74 18.37
C LEU A 112 3.02 -6.59 19.64
N ASN A 113 4.18 -7.22 19.77
CA ASN A 113 4.69 -7.64 21.08
C ASN A 113 6.03 -6.94 21.32
N ALA A 114 6.01 -5.96 22.22
CA ALA A 114 7.20 -5.30 22.71
C ALA A 114 8.19 -6.36 23.25
N ASN A 115 9.43 -6.34 22.74
CA ASN A 115 10.64 -7.05 23.21
C ASN A 115 11.13 -8.29 22.45
N THR A 116 10.71 -8.56 21.21
CA THR A 116 11.44 -9.54 20.38
C THR A 116 11.83 -8.95 19.04
N LYS A 117 13.16 -8.81 18.84
CA LYS A 117 13.80 -8.63 17.54
C LYS A 117 13.02 -9.39 16.48
N THR A 118 12.49 -8.68 15.50
CA THR A 118 11.79 -9.24 14.34
C THR A 118 12.80 -10.02 13.50
N ASN A 119 13.03 -11.28 13.89
CA ASN A 119 13.55 -12.28 12.97
C ASN A 119 12.48 -12.46 11.90
N PHE A 120 12.69 -11.86 10.73
CA PHE A 120 11.86 -12.06 9.55
C PHE A 120 12.02 -13.49 9.05
N ASN A 121 11.24 -14.42 9.62
CA ASN A 121 10.89 -15.65 8.93
C ASN A 121 9.60 -15.39 8.17
N ILE A 122 9.67 -15.30 6.84
CA ILE A 122 8.49 -15.28 5.96
C ILE A 122 7.78 -16.62 6.12
N THR A 123 6.92 -16.72 7.14
CA THR A 123 6.17 -17.92 7.48
C THR A 123 4.72 -17.64 7.15
N LYS A 124 4.23 -18.20 6.04
CA LYS A 124 2.82 -18.14 5.65
C LYS A 124 1.95 -18.73 6.78
N SER A 125 1.11 -17.93 7.43
CA SER A 125 -0.18 -18.37 7.99
C SER A 125 -0.95 -17.27 8.74
N LYS A 126 -2.24 -17.17 8.37
CA LYS A 126 -3.42 -16.55 9.05
C LYS A 126 -3.73 -15.05 8.82
N GLN A 127 -4.24 -14.78 7.62
CA GLN A 127 -5.45 -14.03 7.22
C GLN A 127 -5.75 -12.63 7.83
N LEU A 128 -5.81 -11.50 7.11
CA LEU A 128 -5.44 -11.06 5.74
C LEU A 128 -5.50 -9.50 5.78
N SER A 129 -4.39 -8.81 5.47
CA SER A 129 -4.34 -7.36 5.19
C SER A 129 -3.30 -7.14 4.09
N ASP A 130 -3.76 -6.85 2.87
CA ASP A 130 -2.88 -6.69 1.70
C ASP A 130 -2.53 -5.21 1.47
N ILE A 131 -1.36 -4.77 1.95
CA ILE A 131 -0.87 -3.39 1.77
C ILE A 131 0.54 -3.39 1.21
N ILE A 132 0.82 -2.41 0.34
CA ILE A 132 1.93 -2.26 -0.60
C ILE A 132 2.65 -0.94 -0.25
N SER A 133 3.99 -0.83 -0.10
CA SER A 133 5.07 -1.01 -1.08
C SER A 133 6.47 -1.07 -0.42
N ILE A 134 7.50 -1.57 -1.13
CA ILE A 134 8.93 -1.58 -0.70
C ILE A 134 9.84 -1.03 -1.80
N ILE A 135 10.62 0.01 -1.57
CA ILE A 135 11.77 0.28 -2.46
C ILE A 135 12.98 0.72 -1.67
N PHE A 136 14.09 0.00 -1.86
CA PHE A 136 15.40 0.60 -1.77
C PHE A 136 15.88 1.02 -3.14
N ARG A 137 16.55 2.18 -3.14
CA ARG A 137 17.66 2.55 -4.01
C ARG A 137 17.54 1.96 -5.43
N PRO A 138 16.99 2.68 -6.42
CA PRO A 138 17.16 4.12 -6.60
C PRO A 138 15.86 4.93 -6.44
N VAL A 139 15.96 6.23 -6.72
CA VAL A 139 14.80 7.12 -6.90
C VAL A 139 13.79 6.45 -7.83
N SER A 140 12.59 6.25 -7.33
CA SER A 140 11.61 5.40 -7.97
C SER A 140 10.21 5.95 -7.78
N ARG A 141 9.39 5.72 -8.78
CA ARG A 141 8.02 6.18 -8.88
C ARG A 141 7.12 4.98 -9.10
N ILE A 142 6.05 4.93 -8.32
CA ILE A 142 5.03 3.89 -8.44
C ILE A 142 3.69 4.56 -8.56
N VAL A 143 2.97 4.27 -9.63
CA VAL A 143 1.54 4.57 -9.72
C VAL A 143 0.79 3.30 -9.38
N CYS A 144 -0.07 3.37 -8.38
CA CYS A 144 -0.79 2.26 -7.77
C CYS A 144 -2.28 2.33 -8.10
N LYS A 145 -2.91 1.18 -8.26
CA LYS A 145 -4.36 1.02 -8.29
C LYS A 145 -4.75 -0.36 -7.76
N TRP A 146 -5.70 -0.41 -6.85
CA TRP A 146 -6.28 -1.67 -6.37
C TRP A 146 -7.78 -1.69 -6.55
N THR A 147 -8.32 -2.89 -6.75
CA THR A 147 -9.75 -3.19 -6.83
C THR A 147 -10.05 -4.47 -6.06
N LEU A 148 -11.30 -4.61 -5.58
CA LEU A 148 -11.83 -5.87 -5.03
C LEU A 148 -12.39 -6.81 -6.10
#